data_AF-A0A4Q4SXR8-F1
#
_entry.id   AF-A0A4Q4SXR8-F1
#
_cell.length_a   1.000
_cell.length_b   1.000
_cell.length_c   1.000
_cell.angle_alpha   90.00
_cell.angle_beta   90.00
_cell.angle_gamma   90.00
#
_symmetry.space_group_name_H-M   'P 1'
#
loop_
_entity.id
_entity.type
_entity.pdbx_description
1 polymer ?
#
loop_
_entity_poly.entity_id
_entity_poly.type
_entity_poly.pdbx_seq_one_letter_code
_entity_poly.pdbx_strand_id
1 'polypeptide(L)'
;MKTTTAGVVSSLAALAAAKDSRTFAVLRFNGDGFLTEGRMDPIVNPGSEASHYHAIMGGSNFGLNVEGDYLLDSNCTTAKIANDFSNYWVPSMFFQDPKDESKFTKVPAFYMNVYYLSPPKTGGLNLFPNMGEVQPVQFTCTRTSYNPPSYPVDSDGSTAGLQDPDREDAGAGFPLYPCDGYASPLRMDIHFPSCYNPEAGLDDYKNNMAWPEAVADGKQDCPDGYIHVPHIFYEVYWNTALFDGQWTPDGKSQPFVLSNGDATGYSAHGDFIAGWDEFTLQTIIDTCDAGSIGMDTCPQIPGGLNTNNNCKIAPMITEPSMSILSNSKSDDALDKLPGNNPVTGWGKGGVTGGRVSHSKSSPSSAVKPASSSSPAAYSESPSETVENVSAPTVSEPAVKEVVDDVVNAGPVVNQDVESPAVDSDNDDVVIFWDVVTVTATATSYVAPTPAPARRNAHAHGHIGRHARYGH
;
A
#
# COMPACT_ATOMS: atom_id res chain seq x y z
N MET A 1 -56.63 29.75 -7.09
CA MET A 1 -55.73 29.07 -6.15
C MET A 1 -54.90 28.07 -6.93
N LYS A 2 -53.56 28.13 -6.86
CA LYS A 2 -52.67 27.07 -7.35
C LYS A 2 -52.24 26.26 -6.12
N THR A 3 -52.56 24.98 -6.07
CA THR A 3 -52.11 24.07 -5.01
C THR A 3 -50.89 23.31 -5.51
N THR A 4 -49.71 23.69 -5.03
CA THR A 4 -48.45 23.00 -5.32
C THR A 4 -48.33 21.81 -4.38
N THR A 5 -48.39 20.59 -4.89
CA THR A 5 -48.20 19.37 -4.09
C THR A 5 -46.70 19.12 -3.93
N ALA A 6 -46.14 19.45 -2.76
CA ALA A 6 -44.76 19.10 -2.45
C ALA A 6 -44.64 17.59 -2.20
N GLY A 7 -43.98 16.87 -3.10
CA GLY A 7 -43.63 15.48 -2.90
C GLY A 7 -42.48 15.36 -1.90
N VAL A 8 -42.73 14.74 -0.75
CA VAL A 8 -41.67 14.38 0.19
C VAL A 8 -40.95 13.15 -0.34
N VAL A 9 -39.79 13.36 -0.95
CA VAL A 9 -38.84 12.27 -1.24
C VAL A 9 -38.15 11.93 0.08
N SER A 10 -38.67 10.93 0.78
CA SER A 10 -38.00 10.37 1.95
C SER A 10 -36.80 9.54 1.49
N SER A 11 -35.62 10.15 1.50
CA SER A 11 -34.35 9.44 1.35
C SER A 11 -34.18 8.45 2.51
N LEU A 12 -34.55 7.19 2.29
CA LEU A 12 -34.11 6.11 3.16
C LEU A 12 -32.60 5.92 2.95
N ALA A 13 -31.81 6.58 3.78
CA ALA A 13 -30.46 6.12 4.06
C ALA A 13 -30.59 4.72 4.67
N ALA A 14 -30.27 3.70 3.88
CA ALA A 14 -30.13 2.35 4.41
C ALA A 14 -28.94 2.37 5.37
N LEU A 15 -29.20 2.24 6.68
CA LEU A 15 -28.14 1.92 7.61
C LEU A 15 -27.63 0.53 7.20
N ALA A 16 -26.42 0.47 6.65
CA ALA A 16 -25.72 -0.78 6.46
C ALA A 16 -25.63 -1.47 7.84
N ALA A 17 -26.22 -2.65 7.96
CA ALA A 17 -26.09 -3.44 9.17
C ALA A 17 -24.63 -3.91 9.28
N ALA A 18 -24.03 -3.79 10.46
CA ALA A 18 -22.69 -4.33 10.69
C ALA A 18 -22.67 -5.83 10.33
N LYS A 19 -21.69 -6.27 9.55
CA LYS A 19 -21.61 -7.66 9.09
C LYS A 19 -21.26 -8.57 10.28
N ASP A 20 -22.17 -9.49 10.63
CA ASP A 20 -21.99 -10.43 11.77
C ASP A 20 -20.90 -11.50 11.51
N SER A 21 -20.53 -11.70 10.25
CA SER A 21 -19.45 -12.58 9.77
C SER A 21 -18.39 -11.80 9.01
N ARG A 22 -17.15 -12.32 8.99
CA ARG A 22 -16.09 -11.80 8.11
C ARG A 22 -16.58 -11.86 6.67
N THR A 23 -16.25 -10.84 5.89
CA THR A 23 -16.37 -10.88 4.42
C THR A 23 -15.03 -10.61 3.78
N PHE A 24 -14.81 -11.14 2.58
CA PHE A 24 -13.65 -10.76 1.77
C PHE A 24 -14.00 -10.80 0.29
N ALA A 25 -13.19 -10.13 -0.52
CA ALA A 25 -13.24 -10.27 -1.97
C ALA A 25 -11.84 -10.09 -2.58
N VAL A 26 -11.60 -10.81 -3.67
CA VAL A 26 -10.30 -10.80 -4.37
C VAL A 26 -10.36 -9.86 -5.55
N LEU A 27 -9.65 -8.74 -5.48
CA LEU A 27 -9.29 -7.94 -6.63
C LEU A 27 -8.29 -8.74 -7.49
N ARG A 28 -8.60 -8.80 -8.78
CA ARG A 28 -7.75 -9.38 -9.82
C ARG A 28 -7.36 -8.29 -10.81
N PHE A 29 -6.33 -8.55 -11.60
CA PHE A 29 -5.89 -7.66 -12.68
C PHE A 29 -6.15 -8.28 -14.05
N ASN A 30 -6.22 -7.42 -15.06
CA ASN A 30 -6.37 -7.71 -16.47
C ASN A 30 -5.01 -7.68 -17.19
N GLY A 31 -4.93 -8.34 -18.34
CA GLY A 31 -3.76 -8.31 -19.21
C GLY A 31 -2.60 -9.21 -18.76
N ASP A 32 -1.59 -9.29 -19.64
CA ASP A 32 -0.40 -10.11 -19.42
C ASP A 32 0.64 -9.31 -18.61
N GLY A 33 0.49 -9.35 -17.28
CA GLY A 33 1.45 -8.81 -16.30
C GLY A 33 1.30 -7.32 -15.97
N PHE A 34 2.34 -6.77 -15.33
CA PHE A 34 2.40 -5.46 -14.67
C PHE A 34 2.09 -4.24 -15.55
N LEU A 35 1.56 -3.17 -14.95
CA LEU A 35 1.34 -1.86 -15.56
C LEU A 35 2.67 -1.27 -16.07
N THR A 36 3.67 -1.27 -15.19
CA THR A 36 5.05 -0.83 -15.45
C THR A 36 5.97 -1.40 -14.38
N GLU A 37 7.28 -1.35 -14.61
CA GLU A 37 8.29 -1.97 -13.77
C GLU A 37 9.60 -1.18 -13.82
N GLY A 38 10.24 -0.94 -12.68
CA GLY A 38 11.40 -0.06 -12.60
C GLY A 38 11.85 0.24 -11.17
N ARG A 39 12.92 1.01 -11.02
CA ARG A 39 13.34 1.56 -9.72
C ARG A 39 12.53 2.82 -9.38
N MET A 40 11.24 2.61 -9.13
CA MET A 40 10.25 3.66 -8.88
C MET A 40 9.51 3.32 -7.59
N ASP A 41 9.47 4.27 -6.66
CA ASP A 41 8.81 4.16 -5.36
C ASP A 41 8.48 5.57 -4.84
N PRO A 42 7.26 6.08 -5.09
CA PRO A 42 6.87 7.40 -4.64
C PRO A 42 6.68 7.51 -3.12
N ILE A 43 6.61 6.40 -2.37
CA ILE A 43 6.44 6.40 -0.92
C ILE A 43 7.81 6.57 -0.23
N VAL A 44 8.77 5.71 -0.57
CA VAL A 44 10.09 5.70 0.09
C VAL A 44 11.06 6.67 -0.57
N ASN A 45 10.94 6.90 -1.88
CA ASN A 45 11.87 7.67 -2.70
C ASN A 45 11.18 8.74 -3.59
N PRO A 46 10.27 9.59 -3.05
CA PRO A 46 9.53 10.58 -3.84
C PRO A 46 10.44 11.45 -4.70
N GLY A 47 10.06 11.58 -5.97
CA GLY A 47 10.75 12.37 -7.00
C GLY A 47 12.11 11.81 -7.43
N SER A 48 12.48 10.62 -6.96
CA SER A 48 13.82 10.07 -7.13
C SER A 48 13.80 8.58 -7.50
N GLU A 49 14.94 8.09 -7.93
CA GLU A 49 15.12 6.69 -8.27
C GLU A 49 15.15 5.82 -7.00
N ALA A 50 14.34 4.75 -6.98
CA ALA A 50 14.29 3.84 -5.84
C ALA A 50 15.61 3.06 -5.68
N SER A 51 15.86 2.60 -4.45
CA SER A 51 17.02 1.74 -4.16
C SER A 51 17.01 0.42 -4.94
N HIS A 52 15.84 -0.11 -5.26
CA HIS A 52 15.65 -1.41 -5.89
C HIS A 52 14.41 -1.44 -6.81
N TYR A 53 14.26 -2.54 -7.56
CA TYR A 53 13.36 -2.61 -8.71
C TYR A 53 12.01 -3.24 -8.33
N HIS A 54 10.94 -2.51 -8.60
CA HIS A 54 9.56 -2.89 -8.30
C HIS A 54 8.81 -3.33 -9.54
N ALA A 55 7.77 -4.14 -9.32
CA ALA A 55 6.79 -4.52 -10.32
C ALA A 55 5.43 -3.96 -9.90
N ILE A 56 4.82 -3.11 -10.74
CA ILE A 56 3.69 -2.24 -10.37
C ILE A 56 2.40 -2.66 -11.10
N MET A 57 1.30 -2.76 -10.38
CA MET A 57 -0.07 -2.84 -10.92
C MET A 57 -0.84 -1.55 -10.60
N GLY A 58 -1.96 -1.33 -11.29
CA GLY A 58 -2.93 -0.29 -10.93
C GLY A 58 -3.21 0.75 -12.01
N GLY A 59 -3.55 1.96 -11.56
CA GLY A 59 -3.82 3.13 -12.40
C GLY A 59 -2.59 3.68 -13.11
N SER A 60 -2.79 4.14 -14.35
CA SER A 60 -1.74 4.63 -15.26
C SER A 60 -1.13 5.98 -14.89
N ASN A 61 -1.66 6.71 -13.90
CA ASN A 61 -1.07 7.95 -13.40
C ASN A 61 -0.03 7.72 -12.27
N PHE A 62 0.40 6.45 -12.09
CA PHE A 62 1.57 6.12 -11.28
C PHE A 62 2.81 6.90 -11.76
N GLY A 63 3.57 7.47 -10.82
CA GLY A 63 4.82 8.15 -11.13
C GLY A 63 5.77 8.24 -9.95
N LEU A 64 6.90 8.94 -10.16
CA LEU A 64 7.90 9.16 -9.12
C LEU A 64 7.40 10.07 -7.98
N ASN A 65 6.37 10.88 -8.24
CA ASN A 65 5.60 11.58 -7.21
C ASN A 65 4.13 11.23 -7.43
N VAL A 66 3.42 10.96 -6.34
CA VAL A 66 1.96 10.77 -6.32
C VAL A 66 1.46 11.47 -5.06
N GLU A 67 0.58 12.46 -5.21
CA GLU A 67 0.05 13.28 -4.13
C GLU A 67 -1.48 13.26 -4.16
N GLY A 68 -2.14 13.22 -3.00
CA GLY A 68 -3.59 13.34 -2.89
C GLY A 68 -4.37 12.32 -3.74
N ASP A 69 -5.30 12.81 -4.55
CA ASP A 69 -6.21 12.06 -5.41
C ASP A 69 -5.69 11.83 -6.84
N TYR A 70 -4.42 12.16 -7.12
CA TYR A 70 -3.82 12.15 -8.46
C TYR A 70 -3.98 10.83 -9.24
N LEU A 71 -4.10 9.68 -8.55
CA LEU A 71 -4.36 8.41 -9.22
C LEU A 71 -5.73 8.32 -9.91
N LEU A 72 -6.73 9.07 -9.46
CA LEU A 72 -8.07 9.09 -10.08
C LEU A 72 -8.07 9.65 -11.51
N ASP A 73 -7.07 10.46 -11.87
CA ASP A 73 -6.86 10.98 -13.24
C ASP A 73 -6.21 9.96 -14.21
N SER A 74 -6.11 8.70 -13.80
CA SER A 74 -5.54 7.62 -14.62
C SER A 74 -6.37 7.31 -15.88
N ASN A 75 -5.76 7.50 -17.05
CA ASN A 75 -6.32 7.11 -18.35
C ASN A 75 -6.71 5.62 -18.47
N CYS A 76 -6.07 4.73 -17.72
CA CYS A 76 -6.47 3.33 -17.59
C CYS A 76 -6.01 2.72 -16.26
N THR A 77 -6.51 1.52 -15.95
CA THR A 77 -6.00 0.68 -14.86
C THR A 77 -5.73 -0.74 -15.34
N THR A 78 -4.82 -1.48 -14.69
CA THR A 78 -4.76 -2.95 -14.82
C THR A 78 -5.78 -3.65 -13.93
N ALA A 79 -6.40 -2.99 -12.95
CA ALA A 79 -7.41 -3.62 -12.08
C ALA A 79 -8.64 -4.10 -12.88
N LYS A 80 -9.28 -5.19 -12.44
CA LYS A 80 -10.54 -5.68 -13.05
C LYS A 80 -11.75 -4.79 -12.79
N ILE A 81 -11.71 -3.97 -11.74
CA ILE A 81 -12.75 -3.01 -11.41
C ILE A 81 -12.42 -1.70 -12.11
N ALA A 82 -13.36 -1.15 -12.88
CA ALA A 82 -13.08 -0.02 -13.77
C ALA A 82 -12.68 1.26 -13.03
N ASN A 83 -13.18 1.44 -11.80
CA ASN A 83 -12.96 2.61 -10.97
C ASN A 83 -11.92 2.38 -9.86
N ASP A 84 -11.05 1.37 -10.00
CA ASP A 84 -9.88 1.19 -9.15
C ASP A 84 -8.60 1.60 -9.89
N PHE A 85 -8.12 2.79 -9.59
CA PHE A 85 -6.86 3.34 -10.09
C PHE A 85 -5.74 3.29 -9.05
N SER A 86 -5.96 2.63 -7.90
CA SER A 86 -4.94 2.43 -6.87
C SER A 86 -3.70 1.77 -7.43
N ASN A 87 -2.54 2.04 -6.86
CA ASN A 87 -1.30 1.36 -7.22
C ASN A 87 -0.89 0.35 -6.15
N TYR A 88 -0.40 -0.79 -6.63
CA TYR A 88 -0.01 -1.95 -5.85
C TYR A 88 1.34 -2.43 -6.38
N TRP A 89 2.38 -2.48 -5.56
CA TRP A 89 3.69 -2.96 -6.02
C TRP A 89 4.45 -3.77 -4.99
N VAL A 90 5.43 -4.53 -5.49
CA VAL A 90 6.33 -5.40 -4.71
C VAL A 90 7.73 -5.40 -5.33
N PRO A 91 8.79 -5.74 -4.57
CA PRO A 91 10.11 -6.05 -5.12
C PRO A 91 10.05 -7.17 -6.16
N SER A 92 10.70 -6.94 -7.31
CA SER A 92 10.88 -7.99 -8.32
C SER A 92 11.81 -9.10 -7.84
N MET A 93 11.51 -10.33 -8.24
CA MET A 93 12.36 -11.49 -8.00
C MET A 93 13.29 -11.79 -9.18
N PHE A 94 14.52 -12.20 -8.88
CA PHE A 94 15.54 -12.61 -9.85
C PHE A 94 16.09 -13.99 -9.48
N PHE A 95 16.45 -14.78 -10.49
CA PHE A 95 17.23 -16.01 -10.36
C PHE A 95 18.70 -15.67 -10.61
N GLN A 96 19.56 -15.95 -9.64
CA GLN A 96 21.01 -15.88 -9.77
C GLN A 96 21.53 -17.24 -10.25
N ASP A 97 22.28 -17.28 -11.36
CA ASP A 97 22.75 -18.55 -11.95
C ASP A 97 23.77 -19.24 -11.01
N PRO A 98 23.52 -20.48 -10.54
CA PRO A 98 24.48 -21.22 -9.72
C PRO A 98 25.80 -21.58 -10.42
N LYS A 99 25.87 -21.43 -11.75
CA LYS A 99 27.08 -21.70 -12.56
C LYS A 99 27.93 -20.44 -12.76
N ASP A 100 27.30 -19.26 -12.66
CA ASP A 100 27.93 -17.95 -12.76
C ASP A 100 27.17 -16.97 -11.87
N GLU A 101 27.62 -16.82 -10.62
CA GLU A 101 26.96 -15.96 -9.63
C GLU A 101 26.91 -14.47 -10.02
N SER A 102 27.59 -14.05 -11.10
CA SER A 102 27.44 -12.71 -11.67
C SER A 102 26.21 -12.55 -12.57
N LYS A 103 25.50 -13.64 -12.91
CA LYS A 103 24.38 -13.63 -13.84
C LYS A 103 23.03 -13.68 -13.15
N PHE A 104 22.15 -12.76 -13.54
CA PHE A 104 20.79 -12.64 -13.02
C PHE A 104 19.76 -12.70 -14.15
N THR A 105 18.76 -13.56 -14.03
CA THR A 105 17.58 -13.58 -14.90
C THR A 105 16.36 -13.17 -14.08
N LYS A 106 15.55 -12.23 -14.55
CA LYS A 106 14.30 -11.89 -13.85
C LYS A 106 13.36 -13.09 -13.82
N VAL A 107 12.72 -13.34 -12.68
CA VAL A 107 11.65 -14.32 -12.56
C VAL A 107 10.34 -13.64 -12.96
N PRO A 108 9.63 -14.09 -14.00
CA PRO A 108 8.32 -13.54 -14.34
C PRO A 108 7.31 -13.79 -13.21
N ALA A 109 6.46 -12.83 -12.89
CA ALA A 109 5.25 -13.10 -12.11
C ALA A 109 4.15 -13.63 -13.04
N PHE A 110 3.39 -14.62 -12.59
CA PHE A 110 2.20 -15.10 -13.31
C PHE A 110 1.02 -14.14 -13.16
N TYR A 111 0.73 -13.76 -11.92
CA TYR A 111 -0.28 -12.78 -11.54
C TYR A 111 -0.01 -12.32 -10.10
N MET A 112 -0.61 -11.19 -9.77
CA MET A 112 -0.85 -10.76 -8.39
C MET A 112 -2.37 -10.77 -8.17
N ASN A 113 -2.80 -11.19 -6.99
CA ASN A 113 -4.16 -10.95 -6.49
C ASN A 113 -4.06 -10.05 -5.26
N VAL A 114 -5.05 -9.17 -5.07
CA VAL A 114 -5.15 -8.33 -3.85
C VAL A 114 -6.46 -8.65 -3.15
N TYR A 115 -6.37 -9.09 -1.92
CA TYR A 115 -7.50 -9.49 -1.10
C TYR A 115 -7.84 -8.33 -0.16
N TYR A 116 -9.08 -7.89 -0.22
CA TYR A 116 -9.65 -6.97 0.76
C TYR A 116 -10.47 -7.79 1.73
N LEU A 117 -9.96 -7.95 2.96
CA LEU A 117 -10.61 -8.72 4.03
C LEU A 117 -11.13 -7.79 5.12
N SER A 118 -12.23 -8.17 5.78
CA SER A 118 -12.53 -7.62 7.11
C SER A 118 -11.42 -7.99 8.09
N PRO A 119 -11.04 -7.10 9.03
CA PRO A 119 -10.09 -7.41 10.08
C PRO A 119 -10.39 -8.74 10.81
N PRO A 120 -9.36 -9.53 11.14
CA PRO A 120 -9.55 -10.86 11.69
C PRO A 120 -10.24 -10.85 13.07
N LYS A 121 -11.20 -11.76 13.25
CA LYS A 121 -11.89 -12.00 14.53
C LYS A 121 -11.10 -12.91 15.50
N THR A 122 -10.12 -13.64 14.97
CA THR A 122 -9.21 -14.61 15.64
C THR A 122 -8.01 -14.91 14.73
N GLY A 123 -6.88 -15.33 15.31
CA GLY A 123 -5.61 -15.45 14.62
C GLY A 123 -5.22 -16.85 14.11
N GLY A 124 -4.88 -16.90 12.83
CA GLY A 124 -3.89 -17.79 12.23
C GLY A 124 -3.02 -16.93 11.30
N LEU A 125 -1.73 -17.27 11.15
CA LEU A 125 -0.64 -16.36 10.73
C LEU A 125 -0.43 -15.22 11.76
N ASN A 126 0.82 -14.96 12.19
CA ASN A 126 1.05 -13.99 13.27
C ASN A 126 1.05 -12.54 12.77
N LEU A 127 -0.16 -12.00 12.61
CA LEU A 127 -0.42 -10.60 12.29
C LEU A 127 -0.65 -9.73 13.53
N PHE A 128 -0.37 -10.23 14.74
CA PHE A 128 -0.80 -9.61 16.00
C PHE A 128 0.36 -9.39 16.96
N PRO A 129 0.69 -8.13 17.32
CA PRO A 129 1.79 -7.83 18.23
C PRO A 129 1.70 -8.54 19.60
N ASN A 130 0.50 -8.89 20.06
CA ASN A 130 0.28 -9.58 21.34
C ASN A 130 0.56 -11.10 21.29
N MET A 131 0.75 -11.66 20.10
CA MET A 131 1.04 -13.09 19.89
C MET A 131 2.53 -13.35 19.60
N GLY A 132 3.33 -12.29 19.46
CA GLY A 132 4.77 -12.34 19.17
C GLY A 132 5.17 -11.21 18.21
N GLU A 133 6.39 -11.28 17.69
CA GLU A 133 6.82 -10.42 16.59
C GLU A 133 5.93 -10.68 15.36
N VAL A 134 5.36 -9.61 14.79
CA VAL A 134 4.47 -9.69 13.64
C VAL A 134 5.28 -10.18 12.44
N GLN A 135 4.79 -11.23 11.78
CA GLN A 135 5.37 -11.76 10.55
C GLN A 135 4.39 -11.47 9.41
N PRO A 136 4.47 -10.29 8.76
CA PRO A 136 3.52 -9.88 7.73
C PRO A 136 3.75 -10.59 6.40
N VAL A 137 4.89 -11.28 6.25
CA VAL A 137 5.34 -11.90 5.01
C VAL A 137 5.56 -13.39 5.19
N GLN A 138 5.01 -14.16 4.27
CA GLN A 138 5.16 -15.60 4.18
C GLN A 138 5.48 -15.99 2.73
N PHE A 139 6.22 -17.08 2.53
CA PHE A 139 6.33 -17.75 1.26
C PHE A 139 5.56 -19.07 1.33
N THR A 140 4.63 -19.26 0.41
CA THR A 140 3.95 -20.54 0.19
C THR A 140 4.63 -21.25 -0.99
N CYS A 141 5.13 -22.46 -0.76
CA CYS A 141 5.85 -23.30 -1.69
C CYS A 141 5.30 -24.72 -1.63
N THR A 142 4.19 -24.93 -2.35
CA THR A 142 3.55 -26.24 -2.44
C THR A 142 4.43 -27.22 -3.23
N ARG A 143 4.56 -28.44 -2.72
CA ARG A 143 5.46 -29.49 -3.23
C ARG A 143 4.74 -30.83 -3.33
N THR A 144 5.26 -31.73 -4.17
CA THR A 144 4.79 -33.12 -4.27
C THR A 144 5.19 -33.96 -3.06
N SER A 145 6.23 -33.56 -2.34
CA SER A 145 6.71 -34.18 -1.10
C SER A 145 7.45 -33.18 -0.22
N TYR A 146 7.12 -33.14 1.08
CA TYR A 146 7.86 -32.40 2.11
C TYR A 146 8.89 -33.28 2.84
N ASN A 147 9.38 -34.34 2.18
CA ASN A 147 10.54 -35.10 2.62
C ASN A 147 11.65 -35.04 1.54
N PRO A 148 12.74 -34.27 1.73
CA PRO A 148 13.03 -33.45 2.91
C PRO A 148 12.12 -32.20 3.05
N PRO A 149 11.92 -31.67 4.28
CA PRO A 149 11.13 -30.46 4.54
C PRO A 149 11.60 -29.25 3.74
N SER A 150 10.67 -28.33 3.41
CA SER A 150 10.97 -27.11 2.64
C SER A 150 11.92 -26.15 3.39
N TYR A 151 11.88 -26.22 4.72
CA TYR A 151 12.68 -25.45 5.66
C TYR A 151 13.28 -26.41 6.69
N PRO A 152 14.49 -26.17 7.23
CA PRO A 152 15.04 -27.00 8.30
C PRO A 152 14.17 -26.92 9.57
N VAL A 153 13.81 -28.06 10.15
CA VAL A 153 12.90 -28.15 11.31
C VAL A 153 13.40 -27.36 12.53
N ASP A 154 14.72 -27.33 12.73
CA ASP A 154 15.38 -26.60 13.83
C ASP A 154 15.94 -25.23 13.38
N SER A 155 15.42 -24.65 12.30
CA SER A 155 15.84 -23.32 11.85
C SER A 155 15.46 -22.25 12.89
N ASP A 156 16.41 -21.37 13.20
CA ASP A 156 16.22 -20.16 14.01
C ASP A 156 16.13 -18.89 13.16
N GLY A 157 16.06 -19.04 11.83
CA GLY A 157 16.05 -17.92 10.91
C GLY A 157 17.42 -17.26 10.73
N SER A 158 18.53 -17.91 11.13
CA SER A 158 19.91 -17.39 10.96
C SER A 158 20.75 -18.08 9.88
N THR A 159 20.23 -19.15 9.25
CA THR A 159 20.92 -19.88 8.17
C THR A 159 19.99 -20.40 7.08
N ALA A 160 18.68 -20.33 7.30
CA ALA A 160 17.61 -20.75 6.40
C ALA A 160 16.32 -20.00 6.79
N GLY A 161 15.27 -20.09 5.97
CA GLY A 161 13.94 -19.64 6.38
C GLY A 161 13.36 -20.40 7.58
N LEU A 162 12.27 -19.91 8.14
CA LEU A 162 11.54 -20.50 9.27
C LEU A 162 10.27 -21.20 8.75
N GLN A 163 10.04 -22.47 9.11
CA GLN A 163 8.79 -23.15 8.72
C GLN A 163 7.60 -22.55 9.48
N ASP A 164 6.45 -22.45 8.82
CA ASP A 164 5.17 -22.22 9.50
C ASP A 164 4.83 -23.47 10.35
N PRO A 165 4.58 -23.32 11.67
CA PRO A 165 4.37 -24.46 12.56
C PRO A 165 3.09 -25.27 12.24
N ASP A 166 2.13 -24.66 11.53
CA ASP A 166 0.86 -25.27 11.15
C ASP A 166 0.82 -25.68 9.66
N ARG A 167 1.85 -25.36 8.86
CA ARG A 167 1.92 -25.61 7.41
C ARG A 167 3.29 -26.08 6.92
N GLU A 168 3.37 -27.34 6.47
CA GLU A 168 4.60 -27.88 5.85
C GLU A 168 5.01 -27.12 4.57
N ASP A 169 4.03 -26.54 3.88
CA ASP A 169 4.16 -25.88 2.58
C ASP A 169 4.44 -24.38 2.66
N ALA A 170 4.62 -23.81 3.85
CA ALA A 170 4.85 -22.38 4.01
C ALA A 170 5.88 -22.04 5.09
N GLY A 171 6.38 -20.80 5.04
CA GLY A 171 7.36 -20.32 6.01
C GLY A 171 7.77 -18.87 5.77
N ALA A 172 8.51 -18.30 6.71
CA ALA A 172 9.12 -16.99 6.54
C ALA A 172 10.49 -17.12 5.85
N GLY A 173 10.74 -16.27 4.86
CA GLY A 173 11.91 -16.37 3.99
C GLY A 173 11.81 -17.51 2.97
N PHE A 174 12.80 -17.58 2.06
CA PHE A 174 12.76 -18.48 0.93
C PHE A 174 12.92 -19.96 1.34
N PRO A 175 12.15 -20.88 0.71
CA PRO A 175 12.29 -22.32 0.90
C PRO A 175 13.58 -22.83 0.23
N LEU A 176 14.16 -23.90 0.77
CA LEU A 176 15.44 -24.46 0.27
C LEU A 176 15.27 -25.52 -0.82
N TYR A 177 14.04 -25.75 -1.29
CA TYR A 177 13.70 -26.77 -2.28
C TYR A 177 12.72 -26.20 -3.33
N PRO A 178 12.69 -26.73 -4.57
CA PRO A 178 11.80 -26.26 -5.62
C PRO A 178 10.34 -26.50 -5.23
N CYS A 179 9.46 -25.58 -5.62
CA CYS A 179 8.02 -25.70 -5.46
C CYS A 179 7.46 -26.52 -6.64
N ASP A 180 7.51 -27.85 -6.53
CA ASP A 180 7.20 -28.78 -7.62
C ASP A 180 5.73 -29.25 -7.67
N GLY A 181 4.86 -28.68 -6.83
CA GLY A 181 3.45 -29.02 -6.76
C GLY A 181 2.62 -28.59 -7.99
N TYR A 182 1.37 -29.04 -8.02
CA TYR A 182 0.42 -28.58 -9.04
C TYR A 182 0.22 -27.06 -8.94
N ALA A 183 0.42 -26.36 -10.05
CA ALA A 183 0.36 -24.90 -10.12
C ALA A 183 1.16 -24.22 -8.98
N SER A 184 2.41 -24.64 -8.78
CA SER A 184 3.31 -24.12 -7.73
C SER A 184 4.43 -23.19 -8.23
N PRO A 185 4.12 -22.02 -8.81
CA PRO A 185 5.03 -20.89 -8.72
C PRO A 185 5.23 -20.55 -7.23
N LEU A 186 6.45 -20.20 -6.82
CA LEU A 186 6.71 -19.70 -5.47
C LEU A 186 5.81 -18.50 -5.18
N ARG A 187 4.95 -18.61 -4.16
CA ARG A 187 3.95 -17.60 -3.82
C ARG A 187 4.46 -16.74 -2.67
N MET A 188 4.49 -15.44 -2.88
CA MET A 188 4.86 -14.42 -1.88
C MET A 188 3.57 -13.82 -1.33
N ASP A 189 3.35 -14.05 -0.04
CA ASP A 189 2.15 -13.71 0.72
C ASP A 189 2.47 -12.49 1.60
N ILE A 190 1.78 -11.35 1.42
CA ILE A 190 2.12 -10.09 2.09
C ILE A 190 0.88 -9.45 2.70
N HIS A 191 0.87 -9.27 4.02
CA HIS A 191 -0.22 -8.65 4.75
C HIS A 191 0.12 -7.21 5.15
N PHE A 192 -0.85 -6.31 5.00
CA PHE A 192 -0.75 -4.92 5.45
C PHE A 192 -1.42 -4.73 6.82
N PRO A 193 -1.03 -3.72 7.60
CA PRO A 193 -1.79 -3.29 8.77
C PRO A 193 -3.17 -2.75 8.34
N SER A 194 -4.16 -2.77 9.24
CA SER A 194 -5.58 -2.44 8.94
C SER A 194 -6.17 -1.31 9.81
N CYS A 195 -5.33 -0.59 10.55
CA CYS A 195 -5.74 0.56 11.37
C CYS A 195 -5.02 1.82 10.89
N TYR A 196 -5.75 2.78 10.34
CA TYR A 196 -5.23 4.06 9.89
C TYR A 196 -5.19 5.10 11.03
N ASN A 197 -4.09 5.83 11.15
CA ASN A 197 -3.89 6.91 12.11
C ASN A 197 -4.20 8.28 11.47
N PRO A 198 -5.37 8.90 11.72
CA PRO A 198 -5.70 10.20 11.18
C PRO A 198 -4.86 11.35 11.75
N GLU A 199 -4.17 11.18 12.89
CA GLU A 199 -3.29 12.21 13.47
C GLU A 199 -1.93 12.29 12.77
N ALA A 200 -1.44 11.18 12.21
CA ALA A 200 -0.21 11.14 11.41
C ALA A 200 -0.43 11.66 9.98
N GLY A 201 -1.64 11.48 9.43
CA GLY A 201 -1.98 11.85 8.06
C GLY A 201 -1.46 10.85 7.03
N LEU A 202 -1.77 11.09 5.75
CA LEU A 202 -1.42 10.15 4.68
C LEU A 202 0.09 10.14 4.35
N ASP A 203 0.77 11.28 4.48
CA ASP A 203 2.17 11.43 4.05
C ASP A 203 3.20 10.77 4.99
N ASP A 204 2.83 10.51 6.25
CA ASP A 204 3.69 9.79 7.21
C ASP A 204 3.49 8.27 7.10
N TYR A 205 3.90 7.70 5.96
CA TYR A 205 3.77 6.27 5.64
C TYR A 205 4.38 5.30 6.67
N LYS A 206 5.19 5.80 7.61
CA LYS A 206 5.84 4.99 8.66
C LYS A 206 5.01 4.88 9.93
N ASN A 207 4.14 5.87 10.20
CA ASN A 207 3.36 5.96 11.43
C ASN A 207 1.85 6.09 11.18
N ASN A 208 1.42 6.17 9.91
CA ASN A 208 0.03 6.30 9.52
C ASN A 208 -0.77 4.98 9.57
N MET A 209 -0.11 3.83 9.70
CA MET A 209 -0.76 2.51 9.74
C MET A 209 -0.28 1.68 10.93
N ALA A 210 -1.21 0.99 11.59
CA ALA A 210 -0.97 0.08 12.70
C ALA A 210 -1.70 -1.26 12.55
N TRP A 211 -1.16 -2.29 13.22
CA TRP A 211 -1.79 -3.60 13.32
C TRP A 211 -2.90 -3.56 14.37
N PRO A 212 -4.04 -4.26 14.17
CA PRO A 212 -5.07 -4.38 15.19
C PRO A 212 -4.52 -4.98 16.50
N GLU A 213 -4.98 -4.45 17.63
CA GLU A 213 -4.61 -4.91 18.96
C GLU A 213 -5.67 -5.86 19.53
N ALA A 214 -5.26 -6.76 20.42
CA ALA A 214 -6.19 -7.68 21.08
C ALA A 214 -7.00 -6.96 22.18
N VAL A 215 -8.32 -7.09 22.10
CA VAL A 215 -9.27 -6.55 23.09
C VAL A 215 -10.02 -7.69 23.82
N ALA A 216 -10.99 -7.33 24.66
CA ALA A 216 -11.77 -8.30 25.42
C ALA A 216 -12.50 -9.33 24.52
N ASP A 217 -12.85 -10.47 25.12
CA ASP A 217 -13.53 -11.60 24.48
C ASP A 217 -12.78 -12.24 23.29
N GLY A 218 -11.46 -12.04 23.21
CA GLY A 218 -10.62 -12.61 22.14
C GLY A 218 -10.83 -11.96 20.78
N LYS A 219 -11.42 -10.77 20.75
CA LYS A 219 -11.58 -9.94 19.55
C LYS A 219 -10.33 -9.08 19.33
N GLN A 220 -10.30 -8.41 18.20
CA GLN A 220 -9.29 -7.42 17.86
C GLN A 220 -9.97 -6.12 17.47
N ASP A 221 -9.33 -5.00 17.76
CA ASP A 221 -9.81 -3.66 17.48
C ASP A 221 -8.62 -2.75 17.10
N CYS A 222 -8.90 -1.59 16.55
CA CYS A 222 -7.84 -0.61 16.31
C CYS A 222 -7.47 0.14 17.60
N PRO A 223 -6.23 0.64 17.73
CA PRO A 223 -5.86 1.49 18.86
C PRO A 223 -6.78 2.72 18.98
N ASP A 224 -6.96 3.24 20.19
CA ASP A 224 -7.81 4.42 20.42
C ASP A 224 -7.42 5.59 19.49
N GLY A 225 -8.39 6.11 18.73
CA GLY A 225 -8.21 7.18 17.75
C GLY A 225 -7.93 6.74 16.31
N TYR A 226 -7.63 5.45 16.09
CA TYR A 226 -7.40 4.90 14.75
C TYR A 226 -8.71 4.47 14.07
N ILE A 227 -8.69 4.44 12.74
CA ILE A 227 -9.84 4.11 11.89
C ILE A 227 -9.60 2.72 11.28
N HIS A 228 -10.58 1.82 11.40
CA HIS A 228 -10.55 0.54 10.67
C HIS A 228 -10.62 0.79 9.16
N VAL A 229 -9.65 0.25 8.43
CA VAL A 229 -9.67 0.14 6.97
C VAL A 229 -9.68 -1.34 6.58
N PRO A 230 -10.07 -1.70 5.34
CA PRO A 230 -9.96 -3.07 4.87
C PRO A 230 -8.54 -3.63 5.05
N HIS A 231 -8.43 -4.85 5.54
CA HIS A 231 -7.16 -5.57 5.59
C HIS A 231 -6.74 -5.92 4.16
N ILE A 232 -5.61 -5.39 3.71
CA ILE A 232 -5.03 -5.70 2.40
C ILE A 232 -4.07 -6.89 2.53
N PHE A 233 -4.22 -7.86 1.64
CA PHE A 233 -3.31 -9.02 1.52
C PHE A 233 -2.95 -9.23 0.05
N TYR A 234 -1.66 -9.23 -0.29
CA TYR A 234 -1.16 -9.53 -1.63
C TYR A 234 -0.76 -10.99 -1.73
N GLU A 235 -1.15 -11.61 -2.84
CA GLU A 235 -0.76 -12.95 -3.24
C GLU A 235 -0.03 -12.83 -4.59
N VAL A 236 1.30 -12.96 -4.59
CA VAL A 236 2.14 -12.77 -5.79
C VAL A 236 2.80 -14.09 -6.18
N TYR A 237 2.50 -14.60 -7.37
CA TYR A 237 3.03 -15.88 -7.85
C TYR A 237 4.23 -15.68 -8.79
N TRP A 238 5.41 -16.12 -8.37
CA TRP A 238 6.66 -16.06 -9.15
C TRP A 238 6.92 -17.36 -9.91
N ASN A 239 7.12 -17.28 -11.23
CA ASN A 239 7.29 -18.43 -12.13
C ASN A 239 8.66 -19.11 -12.01
N THR A 240 8.95 -19.63 -10.82
CA THR A 240 10.18 -20.34 -10.46
C THR A 240 10.37 -21.64 -11.24
N ALA A 241 9.29 -22.27 -11.71
CA ALA A 241 9.32 -23.49 -12.53
C ALA A 241 10.07 -23.33 -13.87
N LEU A 242 10.27 -22.10 -14.37
CA LEU A 242 11.14 -21.85 -15.53
C LEU A 242 12.63 -22.18 -15.25
N PHE A 243 13.01 -22.27 -13.98
CA PHE A 243 14.36 -22.49 -13.50
C PHE A 243 14.58 -23.90 -12.92
N ASP A 244 13.59 -24.79 -13.06
CA ASP A 244 13.70 -26.18 -12.65
C ASP A 244 14.84 -26.91 -13.39
N GLY A 245 15.63 -27.68 -12.65
CA GLY A 245 16.82 -28.36 -13.17
C GLY A 245 18.01 -27.44 -13.51
N GLN A 246 17.88 -26.11 -13.34
CA GLN A 246 19.00 -25.18 -13.49
C GLN A 246 19.86 -25.08 -12.22
N TRP A 247 19.33 -25.53 -11.08
CA TRP A 247 20.00 -25.58 -9.77
C TRP A 247 19.78 -26.95 -9.10
N THR A 248 20.65 -27.28 -8.14
CA THR A 248 20.54 -28.51 -7.33
C THR A 248 20.30 -28.11 -5.88
N PRO A 249 19.19 -28.53 -5.25
CA PRO A 249 18.91 -28.24 -3.84
C PRO A 249 19.94 -28.92 -2.93
N ASP A 250 20.66 -28.14 -2.13
CA ASP A 250 21.68 -28.62 -1.20
C ASP A 250 21.24 -28.61 0.27
N GLY A 251 20.02 -28.14 0.54
CA GLY A 251 19.46 -27.98 1.88
C GLY A 251 20.09 -26.82 2.68
N LYS A 252 20.76 -25.87 2.03
CA LYS A 252 21.37 -24.69 2.68
C LYS A 252 21.08 -23.38 1.96
N SER A 253 20.97 -23.40 0.64
CA SER A 253 20.78 -22.20 -0.18
C SER A 253 19.89 -22.45 -1.39
N GLN A 254 19.42 -21.36 -1.99
CA GLN A 254 18.53 -21.37 -3.15
C GLN A 254 18.89 -20.16 -4.06
N PRO A 255 18.54 -20.19 -5.36
CA PRO A 255 19.07 -19.24 -6.35
C PRO A 255 18.27 -17.94 -6.48
N PHE A 256 17.05 -17.86 -5.94
CA PHE A 256 16.19 -16.69 -6.05
C PHE A 256 16.62 -15.58 -5.07
N VAL A 257 16.56 -14.33 -5.54
CA VAL A 257 16.89 -13.13 -4.78
C VAL A 257 15.86 -12.05 -5.07
N LEU A 258 15.56 -11.20 -4.09
CA LEU A 258 14.77 -9.99 -4.32
C LEU A 258 15.65 -8.90 -4.95
N SER A 259 15.04 -7.92 -5.61
CA SER A 259 15.74 -6.91 -6.40
C SER A 259 16.66 -5.97 -5.59
N ASN A 260 16.48 -5.90 -4.27
CA ASN A 260 17.37 -5.24 -3.31
C ASN A 260 18.62 -6.07 -2.93
N GLY A 261 18.78 -7.28 -3.49
CA GLY A 261 19.88 -8.19 -3.22
C GLY A 261 19.62 -9.20 -2.10
N ASP A 262 18.43 -9.25 -1.50
CA ASP A 262 18.13 -10.19 -0.44
C ASP A 262 17.92 -11.63 -0.95
N ALA A 263 18.82 -12.54 -0.55
CA ALA A 263 18.74 -13.97 -0.80
C ALA A 263 18.04 -14.77 0.30
N THR A 264 17.60 -14.11 1.39
CA THR A 264 16.80 -14.72 2.47
C THR A 264 15.29 -14.63 2.22
N GLY A 265 14.84 -13.58 1.53
CA GLY A 265 13.43 -13.28 1.29
C GLY A 265 12.75 -12.50 2.42
N TYR A 266 13.42 -12.25 3.56
CA TYR A 266 12.85 -11.53 4.70
C TYR A 266 12.58 -10.05 4.42
N SER A 267 13.21 -9.47 3.41
CA SER A 267 12.97 -8.08 2.99
C SER A 267 11.86 -7.92 1.95
N ALA A 268 11.14 -8.99 1.62
CA ALA A 268 9.91 -8.86 0.83
C ALA A 268 8.93 -7.94 1.56
N HIS A 269 8.23 -7.12 0.78
CA HIS A 269 7.24 -6.17 1.23
C HIS A 269 6.33 -5.85 0.05
N GLY A 270 5.26 -5.14 0.32
CA GLY A 270 4.40 -4.57 -0.69
C GLY A 270 3.99 -3.18 -0.26
N ASP A 271 3.69 -2.38 -1.26
CA ASP A 271 3.37 -0.96 -1.11
C ASP A 271 2.07 -0.65 -1.82
N PHE A 272 1.32 0.31 -1.26
CA PHE A 272 -0.03 0.62 -1.67
C PHE A 272 -0.27 2.13 -1.62
N ILE A 273 -0.82 2.68 -2.70
CA ILE A 273 -1.46 4.00 -2.70
C ILE A 273 -2.89 3.82 -3.18
N ALA A 274 -3.86 4.28 -2.38
CA ALA A 274 -5.27 4.23 -2.73
C ALA A 274 -5.59 5.21 -3.87
N GLY A 275 -6.29 4.71 -4.89
CA GLY A 275 -6.81 5.45 -6.05
C GLY A 275 -8.18 4.92 -6.43
N TRP A 276 -8.98 4.52 -5.44
CA TRP A 276 -10.34 4.06 -5.62
C TRP A 276 -11.32 5.23 -5.73
N ASP A 277 -12.28 5.15 -6.65
CA ASP A 277 -13.52 5.93 -6.51
C ASP A 277 -14.21 5.55 -5.19
N GLU A 278 -14.40 6.54 -4.30
CA GLU A 278 -14.92 6.33 -2.95
C GLU A 278 -16.29 5.63 -2.96
N PHE A 279 -17.17 6.01 -3.90
CA PHE A 279 -18.51 5.42 -4.01
C PHE A 279 -18.45 3.95 -4.44
N THR A 280 -17.57 3.61 -5.38
CA THR A 280 -17.30 2.23 -5.81
C THR A 280 -16.76 1.40 -4.66
N LEU A 281 -15.71 1.87 -3.98
CA LEU A 281 -15.08 1.14 -2.88
C LEU A 281 -16.06 0.96 -1.70
N GLN A 282 -16.78 2.00 -1.30
CA GLN A 282 -17.78 1.92 -0.24
C GLN A 282 -18.89 0.92 -0.61
N THR A 283 -19.36 0.94 -1.86
CA THR A 283 -20.35 -0.05 -2.35
C THR A 283 -19.81 -1.48 -2.26
N ILE A 284 -18.55 -1.72 -2.63
CA ILE A 284 -17.90 -3.04 -2.54
C ILE A 284 -17.76 -3.47 -1.06
N ILE A 285 -17.30 -2.58 -0.18
CA ILE A 285 -17.18 -2.83 1.27
C ILE A 285 -18.54 -3.23 1.87
N ASP A 286 -19.60 -2.49 1.57
CA ASP A 286 -20.92 -2.73 2.16
C ASP A 286 -21.60 -3.97 1.59
N THR A 287 -21.50 -4.20 0.27
CA THR A 287 -22.37 -5.15 -0.44
C THR A 287 -21.70 -6.45 -0.90
N CYS A 288 -20.37 -6.50 -0.98
CA CYS A 288 -19.68 -7.66 -1.52
C CYS A 288 -19.19 -8.63 -0.44
N ASP A 289 -19.30 -9.92 -0.76
CA ASP A 289 -18.66 -11.06 -0.08
C ASP A 289 -18.39 -12.17 -1.11
N ALA A 290 -17.71 -11.82 -2.20
CA ALA A 290 -17.42 -12.75 -3.28
C ALA A 290 -16.34 -13.78 -2.92
N GLY A 291 -15.59 -13.58 -1.84
CA GLY A 291 -14.46 -14.40 -1.47
C GLY A 291 -13.53 -14.68 -2.66
N SER A 292 -13.08 -15.93 -2.77
CA SER A 292 -12.17 -16.38 -3.83
C SER A 292 -12.78 -16.42 -5.24
N ILE A 293 -14.10 -16.27 -5.43
CA ILE A 293 -14.66 -16.17 -6.80
C ILE A 293 -14.40 -14.80 -7.44
N GLY A 294 -14.05 -13.79 -6.64
CA GLY A 294 -13.42 -12.53 -7.08
C GLY A 294 -14.35 -11.33 -7.11
N MET A 295 -13.79 -10.12 -6.92
CA MET A 295 -14.51 -8.85 -6.95
C MET A 295 -15.23 -8.61 -8.28
N ASP A 296 -14.75 -9.21 -9.38
CA ASP A 296 -15.39 -9.19 -10.68
C ASP A 296 -16.75 -9.93 -10.73
N THR A 297 -17.16 -10.55 -9.62
CA THR A 297 -18.48 -11.19 -9.43
C THR A 297 -19.36 -10.52 -8.37
N CYS A 298 -18.92 -9.41 -7.75
CA CYS A 298 -19.73 -8.65 -6.80
C CYS A 298 -21.04 -8.16 -7.46
N PRO A 299 -22.18 -8.16 -6.74
CA PRO A 299 -23.37 -7.47 -7.22
C PRO A 299 -23.12 -5.96 -7.25
N GLN A 300 -23.68 -5.27 -8.25
CA GLN A 300 -23.71 -3.79 -8.31
C GLN A 300 -22.33 -3.12 -8.15
N ILE A 301 -21.38 -3.41 -9.04
CA ILE A 301 -20.10 -2.70 -9.13
C ILE A 301 -20.33 -1.35 -9.83
N PRO A 302 -20.22 -0.18 -9.17
CA PRO A 302 -20.28 1.12 -9.85
C PRO A 302 -19.09 1.27 -10.82
N GLY A 303 -19.29 1.93 -11.95
CA GLY A 303 -18.33 1.93 -13.08
C GLY A 303 -18.23 0.60 -13.84
N GLY A 304 -18.50 -0.53 -13.19
CA GLY A 304 -18.50 -1.86 -13.78
C GLY A 304 -17.10 -2.48 -13.87
N LEU A 305 -16.94 -3.44 -14.78
CA LEU A 305 -15.67 -4.13 -15.01
C LEU A 305 -14.83 -3.42 -16.07
N ASN A 306 -13.53 -3.32 -15.79
CA ASN A 306 -12.53 -2.95 -16.77
C ASN A 306 -12.43 -4.04 -17.85
N THR A 307 -12.47 -3.66 -19.12
CA THR A 307 -12.28 -4.56 -20.28
C THR A 307 -10.95 -4.32 -21.01
N ASN A 308 -10.14 -3.36 -20.55
CA ASN A 308 -8.83 -3.07 -21.11
C ASN A 308 -7.78 -4.05 -20.56
N ASN A 309 -7.25 -4.91 -21.43
CA ASN A 309 -6.16 -5.85 -21.12
C ASN A 309 -4.77 -5.30 -21.48
N ASN A 310 -4.69 -4.07 -21.99
CA ASN A 310 -3.47 -3.46 -22.55
C ASN A 310 -3.06 -2.18 -21.80
N CYS A 311 -3.54 -1.97 -20.57
CA CYS A 311 -3.09 -0.83 -19.77
C CYS A 311 -1.62 -1.02 -19.35
N LYS A 312 -0.72 -0.24 -19.94
CA LYS A 312 0.72 -0.24 -19.69
C LYS A 312 1.23 1.19 -19.79
N ILE A 313 2.25 1.54 -19.00
CA ILE A 313 3.00 2.80 -19.15
C ILE A 313 4.50 2.53 -19.27
N ALA A 314 5.21 3.40 -19.96
CA ALA A 314 6.67 3.33 -19.98
C ALA A 314 7.24 3.59 -18.57
N PRO A 315 8.31 2.92 -18.16
CA PRO A 315 8.95 3.16 -16.88
C PRO A 315 9.65 4.52 -16.91
N MET A 316 9.41 5.35 -15.89
CA MET A 316 10.04 6.67 -15.77
C MET A 316 11.55 6.57 -15.53
N ILE A 317 11.99 5.46 -14.93
CA ILE A 317 13.39 5.07 -14.79
C ILE A 317 13.65 3.88 -15.71
N THR A 318 14.46 4.09 -16.76
CA THR A 318 14.85 3.02 -17.69
C THR A 318 16.14 2.35 -17.23
N GLU A 319 16.07 1.05 -16.98
CA GLU A 319 17.23 0.20 -16.70
C GLU A 319 17.87 -0.28 -18.02
N PRO A 320 19.15 0.03 -18.34
CA PRO A 320 19.72 -0.19 -19.67
C PRO A 320 19.73 -1.64 -20.20
N SER A 321 19.65 -2.61 -19.31
CA SER A 321 19.67 -4.05 -19.60
C SER A 321 18.34 -4.76 -19.27
N MET A 322 17.31 -4.03 -18.82
CA MET A 322 15.99 -4.60 -18.54
C MET A 322 15.00 -4.15 -19.62
N SER A 323 14.45 -5.09 -20.36
CA SER A 323 13.25 -4.80 -21.15
C SER A 323 12.01 -4.94 -20.26
N ILE A 324 11.06 -4.00 -20.40
CA ILE A 324 9.69 -4.12 -19.87
C ILE A 324 9.00 -5.38 -20.42
N LEU A 325 9.53 -5.96 -21.51
CA LEU A 325 8.99 -7.09 -22.24
C LEU A 325 9.80 -8.40 -22.04
N SER A 326 10.91 -8.39 -21.30
CA SER A 326 11.79 -9.57 -21.15
C SER A 326 11.24 -10.58 -20.14
N ASN A 327 10.19 -11.30 -20.55
CA ASN A 327 9.89 -12.66 -20.09
C ASN A 327 10.82 -13.71 -20.75
N SER A 328 11.99 -13.28 -21.23
CA SER A 328 12.89 -14.08 -22.06
C SER A 328 13.67 -15.09 -21.22
N LYS A 329 13.85 -16.28 -21.80
CA LYS A 329 14.67 -17.34 -21.23
C LYS A 329 16.14 -17.07 -21.56
N SER A 330 17.00 -17.23 -20.55
CA SER A 330 18.47 -17.40 -20.57
C SER A 330 19.36 -16.36 -21.26
N ASP A 331 18.96 -15.77 -22.37
CA ASP A 331 19.91 -15.10 -23.27
C ASP A 331 20.10 -13.60 -22.93
N ASP A 332 19.20 -13.03 -22.12
CA ASP A 332 19.22 -11.64 -21.63
C ASP A 332 19.68 -11.52 -20.15
N ALA A 333 20.54 -12.44 -19.68
CA ALA A 333 20.99 -12.45 -18.29
C ALA A 333 21.87 -11.23 -17.94
N LEU A 334 21.45 -10.47 -16.92
CA LEU A 334 22.13 -9.28 -16.42
C LEU A 334 23.44 -9.63 -15.72
N ASP A 335 24.45 -8.76 -15.82
CA ASP A 335 25.70 -8.85 -15.05
C ASP A 335 25.57 -8.42 -13.58
N LYS A 336 24.45 -7.78 -13.22
CA LYS A 336 24.13 -7.24 -11.89
C LYS A 336 22.62 -7.10 -11.70
N LEU A 337 22.17 -7.10 -10.45
CA LEU A 337 20.82 -6.62 -10.12
C LEU A 337 20.68 -5.11 -10.45
N PRO A 338 19.47 -4.64 -10.82
CA PRO A 338 19.17 -3.22 -10.95
C PRO A 338 19.62 -2.41 -9.72
N GLY A 339 20.10 -1.18 -9.96
CA GLY A 339 20.71 -0.35 -8.90
C GLY A 339 22.12 -0.80 -8.47
N ASN A 340 22.69 -1.83 -9.09
CA ASN A 340 23.92 -2.50 -8.67
C ASN A 340 23.82 -3.14 -7.26
N ASN A 341 22.62 -3.54 -6.83
CA ASN A 341 22.41 -4.10 -5.50
C ASN A 341 23.26 -5.37 -5.26
N PRO A 342 24.08 -5.42 -4.20
CA PRO A 342 24.90 -6.59 -3.87
C PRO A 342 24.04 -7.69 -3.26
N VAL A 343 24.25 -8.95 -3.68
CA VAL A 343 23.52 -10.08 -3.09
C VAL A 343 24.03 -10.35 -1.67
N THR A 344 23.11 -10.36 -0.70
CA THR A 344 23.37 -10.60 0.73
C THR A 344 22.36 -11.60 1.29
N GLY A 345 22.68 -12.23 2.42
CA GLY A 345 21.82 -13.24 3.05
C GLY A 345 22.50 -14.60 3.18
N TRP A 346 21.76 -15.70 3.09
CA TRP A 346 22.25 -17.05 3.41
C TRP A 346 23.43 -17.48 2.54
N GLY A 347 24.62 -17.43 3.16
CA GLY A 347 25.90 -17.76 2.52
C GLY A 347 26.44 -16.71 1.55
N LYS A 348 25.75 -15.58 1.36
CA LYS A 348 26.05 -14.58 0.32
C LYS A 348 26.43 -13.21 0.92
N GLY A 349 27.22 -12.43 0.17
CA GLY A 349 27.61 -11.07 0.56
C GLY A 349 28.48 -10.95 1.83
N GLY A 350 29.11 -12.05 2.26
CA GLY A 350 29.90 -12.08 3.51
C GLY A 350 29.07 -12.19 4.80
N VAL A 351 27.74 -12.32 4.70
CA VAL A 351 26.84 -12.42 5.86
C VAL A 351 26.77 -13.88 6.34
N THR A 352 27.74 -14.31 7.14
CA THR A 352 27.65 -15.60 7.84
C THR A 352 26.73 -15.47 9.04
N GLY A 353 25.45 -15.85 8.87
CA GLY A 353 24.46 -16.07 9.94
C GLY A 353 24.53 -15.11 11.13
N GLY A 354 24.02 -13.89 10.94
CA GLY A 354 24.06 -12.85 11.94
C GLY A 354 23.22 -13.19 13.16
N ARG A 355 23.87 -13.56 14.29
CA ARG A 355 23.20 -13.57 15.60
C ARG A 355 22.65 -12.18 15.90
N VAL A 356 21.33 -12.03 15.91
CA VAL A 356 20.67 -10.88 16.54
C VAL A 356 20.97 -10.96 18.04
N SER A 357 21.99 -10.22 18.48
CA SER A 357 22.34 -10.11 19.89
C SER A 357 21.22 -9.35 20.60
N HIS A 358 20.23 -10.09 21.10
CA HIS A 358 19.15 -9.59 21.92
C HIS A 358 19.75 -8.85 23.12
N SER A 359 19.79 -7.51 23.05
CA SER A 359 20.17 -6.68 24.18
C SER A 359 19.06 -6.79 25.22
N LYS A 360 19.19 -7.76 26.14
CA LYS A 360 18.32 -7.88 27.31
C LYS A 360 18.44 -6.62 28.15
N SER A 361 17.51 -5.69 27.95
CA SER A 361 17.24 -4.57 28.84
C SER A 361 16.64 -5.10 30.14
N SER A 362 17.50 -5.68 30.99
CA SER A 362 17.12 -6.01 32.37
C SER A 362 16.70 -4.73 33.12
N PRO A 363 15.70 -4.81 34.00
CA PRO A 363 15.02 -3.64 34.54
C PRO A 363 15.92 -2.83 35.48
N SER A 364 16.07 -1.54 35.22
CA SER A 364 16.72 -0.64 36.16
C SER A 364 15.76 -0.25 37.28
N SER A 365 16.19 -0.51 38.52
CA SER A 365 15.39 -0.32 39.74
C SER A 365 14.90 1.12 39.94
N ALA A 366 13.69 1.25 40.48
CA ALA A 366 13.09 2.52 40.85
C ALA A 366 13.96 3.31 41.85
N VAL A 367 14.22 4.58 41.55
CA VAL A 367 14.74 5.58 42.50
C VAL A 367 13.64 6.61 42.76
N LYS A 368 13.34 6.86 44.04
CA LYS A 368 12.30 7.81 44.47
C LYS A 368 12.66 9.26 44.10
N PRO A 369 11.68 10.12 43.82
CA PRO A 369 11.91 11.54 43.59
C PRO A 369 12.23 12.27 44.92
N ALA A 370 13.14 13.25 44.83
CA ALA A 370 13.38 14.24 45.87
C ALA A 370 12.88 15.63 45.41
N SER A 371 12.38 16.44 46.34
CA SER A 371 11.50 17.57 46.06
C SER A 371 12.18 18.96 46.15
N SER A 372 11.69 19.86 45.29
CA SER A 372 11.51 21.32 45.49
C SER A 372 12.72 22.24 45.74
N SER A 373 12.87 23.26 44.88
CA SER A 373 12.74 24.68 45.28
C SER A 373 12.61 25.59 44.04
N SER A 374 11.95 26.75 44.20
CA SER A 374 11.56 27.67 43.11
C SER A 374 12.36 29.00 43.15
N PRO A 375 11.98 30.13 42.51
CA PRO A 375 12.85 30.79 41.53
C PRO A 375 13.30 32.22 41.90
N ALA A 376 14.13 32.85 41.07
CA ALA A 376 14.44 34.28 41.14
C ALA A 376 14.62 34.93 39.76
N ALA A 377 13.98 36.09 39.55
CA ALA A 377 14.25 37.08 38.50
C ALA A 377 15.25 38.15 39.05
N TYR A 378 15.66 39.25 38.41
CA TYR A 378 15.11 40.14 37.36
C TYR A 378 16.25 41.02 36.79
N SER A 379 15.94 41.86 35.78
CA SER A 379 16.49 43.20 35.46
C SER A 379 17.10 43.31 34.06
N GLU A 380 16.95 44.38 33.27
CA GLU A 380 15.90 45.38 32.97
C GLU A 380 16.43 46.22 31.76
N SER A 381 15.64 47.15 31.22
CA SER A 381 15.84 47.76 29.89
C SER A 381 16.68 49.07 29.88
N PRO A 382 16.90 49.73 28.72
CA PRO A 382 15.92 50.76 28.30
C PRO A 382 15.60 50.84 26.78
N SER A 383 14.49 51.50 26.47
CA SER A 383 13.88 51.68 25.14
C SER A 383 14.29 52.97 24.40
N GLU A 384 14.06 53.01 23.08
CA GLU A 384 13.77 54.24 22.31
C GLU A 384 12.62 54.02 21.30
N THR A 385 12.01 55.13 20.84
CA THR A 385 10.74 55.21 20.08
C THR A 385 10.69 56.52 19.29
N VAL A 386 9.99 56.72 18.16
CA VAL A 386 8.96 55.95 17.41
C VAL A 386 9.15 56.22 15.89
N GLU A 387 8.48 55.51 14.97
CA GLU A 387 7.43 56.10 14.11
C GLU A 387 6.67 55.08 13.23
N ASN A 388 5.60 55.56 12.58
CA ASN A 388 4.38 54.81 12.21
C ASN A 388 4.01 54.98 10.72
N VAL A 389 3.67 53.90 10.00
CA VAL A 389 3.03 53.97 8.67
C VAL A 389 1.93 52.91 8.55
N SER A 390 0.76 53.31 8.04
CA SER A 390 -0.49 52.54 8.06
C SER A 390 -0.69 51.61 6.85
N ALA A 391 -1.47 50.54 7.04
CA ALA A 391 -1.94 49.66 5.97
C ALA A 391 -3.19 50.24 5.25
N PRO A 392 -3.38 49.99 3.94
CA PRO A 392 -4.58 50.39 3.20
C PRO A 392 -5.70 49.33 3.26
N THR A 393 -6.95 49.79 3.13
CA THR A 393 -8.17 48.96 3.10
C THR A 393 -8.90 49.13 1.76
N VAL A 394 -9.31 48.01 1.13
CA VAL A 394 -10.18 47.97 -0.08
C VAL A 394 -10.98 46.65 0.00
N SER A 395 -12.16 46.63 0.64
CA SER A 395 -13.51 46.84 0.05
C SER A 395 -14.00 45.73 -0.91
N GLU A 396 -15.03 45.02 -0.45
CA GLU A 396 -15.81 43.95 -1.07
C GLU A 396 -16.75 44.46 -2.20
N PRO A 397 -16.94 43.72 -3.32
CA PRO A 397 -18.02 43.96 -4.27
C PRO A 397 -19.17 42.94 -4.15
N ALA A 398 -20.40 43.41 -4.34
CA ALA A 398 -21.61 42.63 -4.10
C ALA A 398 -21.92 41.54 -5.15
N VAL A 399 -22.47 40.41 -4.69
CA VAL A 399 -23.03 39.34 -5.52
C VAL A 399 -24.24 39.85 -6.32
N LYS A 400 -24.29 39.49 -7.61
CA LYS A 400 -25.52 39.50 -8.42
C LYS A 400 -25.74 38.12 -9.01
N GLU A 401 -26.96 37.61 -8.89
CA GLU A 401 -27.41 36.45 -9.66
C GLU A 401 -27.37 36.75 -11.16
N VAL A 402 -26.86 35.78 -11.94
CA VAL A 402 -27.19 35.59 -13.35
C VAL A 402 -27.42 34.10 -13.54
N VAL A 403 -28.46 33.75 -14.30
CA VAL A 403 -28.90 32.38 -14.55
C VAL A 403 -28.70 32.03 -16.03
N ASP A 404 -28.53 30.74 -16.30
CA ASP A 404 -28.62 30.03 -17.60
C ASP A 404 -27.43 30.01 -18.58
N ASP A 405 -27.09 28.77 -18.96
CA ASP A 405 -26.53 28.23 -20.21
C ASP A 405 -25.45 28.96 -21.04
N VAL A 406 -24.21 28.41 -21.04
CA VAL A 406 -23.41 28.24 -22.28
C VAL A 406 -22.55 26.94 -22.25
N VAL A 407 -23.01 25.94 -22.99
CA VAL A 407 -22.29 25.10 -23.98
C VAL A 407 -20.74 25.03 -23.94
N ASN A 408 -20.24 23.81 -23.71
CA ASN A 408 -19.07 23.15 -24.33
C ASN A 408 -17.90 24.05 -24.83
N ALA A 409 -16.86 24.21 -24.01
CA ALA A 409 -15.56 24.75 -24.44
C ALA A 409 -14.49 23.63 -24.41
N GLY A 410 -14.00 23.25 -25.60
CA GLY A 410 -12.82 22.38 -25.71
C GLY A 410 -11.52 23.13 -25.38
N PRO A 411 -10.41 22.43 -25.11
CA PRO A 411 -9.14 23.06 -24.74
C PRO A 411 -8.60 23.94 -25.87
N VAL A 412 -8.08 25.11 -25.49
CA VAL A 412 -7.42 26.05 -26.41
C VAL A 412 -6.03 25.53 -26.75
N VAL A 413 -5.86 25.04 -27.98
CA VAL A 413 -4.53 24.78 -28.55
C VAL A 413 -3.89 26.13 -28.88
N ASN A 414 -2.82 26.48 -28.16
CA ASN A 414 -1.92 27.56 -28.54
C ASN A 414 -0.71 27.00 -29.31
N GLN A 415 -0.16 27.85 -30.18
CA GLN A 415 0.58 27.46 -31.38
C GLN A 415 1.95 26.82 -31.12
N ASP A 416 2.36 25.94 -32.03
CA ASP A 416 3.73 25.45 -32.15
C ASP A 416 4.72 26.62 -32.24
N VAL A 417 5.74 26.61 -31.38
CA VAL A 417 6.89 27.52 -31.50
C VAL A 417 8.01 26.76 -32.19
N GLU A 418 8.37 27.22 -33.39
CA GLU A 418 9.37 26.58 -34.25
C GLU A 418 10.78 26.70 -33.61
N SER A 419 11.43 25.56 -33.38
CA SER A 419 12.78 25.50 -32.81
C SER A 419 13.81 26.15 -33.75
N PRO A 420 14.73 26.99 -33.27
CA PRO A 420 15.79 27.55 -34.11
C PRO A 420 16.74 26.44 -34.57
N ALA A 421 17.13 26.47 -35.84
CA ALA A 421 18.09 25.53 -36.40
C ALA A 421 19.47 25.67 -35.73
N VAL A 422 20.09 24.53 -35.41
CA VAL A 422 21.42 24.46 -34.80
C VAL A 422 22.48 24.70 -35.86
N ASP A 423 23.36 25.67 -35.65
CA ASP A 423 24.62 25.81 -36.39
C ASP A 423 25.69 24.96 -35.69
N SER A 424 26.35 24.08 -36.43
CA SER A 424 27.19 23.02 -35.87
C SER A 424 28.66 23.45 -35.80
N ASP A 425 29.08 24.09 -34.70
CA ASP A 425 30.50 24.23 -34.30
C ASP A 425 30.66 24.77 -32.85
N ASN A 426 30.20 24.01 -31.83
CA ASN A 426 30.78 23.97 -30.46
C ASN A 426 30.08 22.95 -29.55
N ASP A 427 30.85 22.24 -28.70
CA ASP A 427 30.37 21.26 -27.73
C ASP A 427 29.78 21.90 -26.44
N ASP A 428 28.82 22.82 -26.57
CA ASP A 428 28.09 23.40 -25.43
C ASP A 428 26.69 22.79 -25.28
N VAL A 429 26.48 22.02 -24.21
CA VAL A 429 25.17 21.43 -23.88
C VAL A 429 24.25 22.48 -23.26
N VAL A 430 23.30 22.98 -24.06
CA VAL A 430 22.25 23.90 -23.58
C VAL A 430 21.04 23.11 -23.08
N ILE A 431 20.81 23.12 -21.76
CA ILE A 431 19.62 22.52 -21.14
C ILE A 431 18.50 23.57 -21.08
N PHE A 432 17.35 23.24 -21.65
CA PHE A 432 16.12 24.02 -21.51
C PHE A 432 15.24 23.41 -20.41
N TRP A 433 14.63 24.26 -19.59
CA TRP A 433 13.65 23.85 -18.58
C TRP A 433 12.29 24.46 -18.94
N ASP A 434 11.31 23.62 -19.26
CA ASP A 434 9.91 24.05 -19.32
C ASP A 434 9.33 24.07 -17.90
N VAL A 435 8.92 25.27 -17.45
CA VAL A 435 8.25 25.46 -16.16
C VAL A 435 6.75 25.53 -16.40
N VAL A 436 6.06 24.41 -16.21
CA VAL A 436 4.59 24.33 -16.31
C VAL A 436 3.97 24.63 -14.95
N THR A 437 3.41 25.83 -14.79
CA THR A 437 2.67 26.21 -13.58
C THR A 437 1.23 25.69 -13.65
N VAL A 438 0.92 24.63 -12.90
CA VAL A 438 -0.45 24.12 -12.72
C VAL A 438 -1.08 24.78 -11.49
N THR A 439 -2.28 25.35 -11.66
CA THR A 439 -3.05 25.94 -10.55
C THR A 439 -4.18 25.00 -10.15
N ALA A 440 -3.98 24.22 -9.08
CA ALA A 440 -5.03 23.38 -8.50
C ALA A 440 -5.93 24.21 -7.56
N THR A 441 -7.25 24.07 -7.69
CA THR A 441 -8.24 24.73 -6.81
C THR A 441 -8.75 23.74 -5.77
N ALA A 442 -8.13 23.70 -4.60
CA ALA A 442 -8.59 22.87 -3.48
C ALA A 442 -9.88 23.43 -2.87
N THR A 443 -10.96 22.65 -2.87
CA THR A 443 -12.21 22.99 -2.18
C THR A 443 -12.22 22.36 -0.79
N SER A 444 -11.99 23.15 0.25
CA SER A 444 -12.03 22.65 1.64
C SER A 444 -13.47 22.59 2.17
N TYR A 445 -13.94 21.38 2.47
CA TYR A 445 -15.21 21.18 3.14
C TYR A 445 -15.06 21.37 4.65
N VAL A 446 -15.55 22.50 5.17
CA VAL A 446 -15.68 22.70 6.62
C VAL A 446 -16.83 21.84 7.13
N ALA A 447 -16.52 20.83 7.94
CA ALA A 447 -17.53 19.99 8.58
C ALA A 447 -18.52 20.85 9.41
N PRO A 448 -19.84 20.62 9.31
CA PRO A 448 -20.83 21.43 10.02
C PRO A 448 -20.67 21.27 11.53
N THR A 449 -20.57 22.39 12.24
CA THR A 449 -20.41 22.40 13.70
C THR A 449 -21.59 21.71 14.39
N PRO A 450 -21.37 20.77 15.32
CA PRO A 450 -22.46 20.12 16.04
C PRO A 450 -23.33 21.12 16.80
N ALA A 451 -24.64 21.09 16.56
CA ALA A 451 -25.58 21.94 17.29
C ALA A 451 -25.57 21.59 18.80
N PRO A 452 -25.64 22.59 19.70
CA PRO A 452 -25.50 22.35 21.14
C PRO A 452 -26.67 21.49 21.68
N ALA A 453 -26.32 20.31 22.19
CA ALA A 453 -27.29 19.37 22.75
C ALA A 453 -28.02 19.96 23.97
N ARG A 454 -29.34 20.19 23.84
CA ARG A 454 -30.18 20.63 24.96
C ARG A 454 -30.33 19.50 25.98
N ARG A 455 -29.71 19.65 27.15
CA ARG A 455 -29.99 18.81 28.33
C ARG A 455 -31.43 19.03 28.80
N ASN A 456 -32.34 18.14 28.43
CA ASN A 456 -33.66 18.04 29.07
C ASN A 456 -33.54 17.19 30.35
N ALA A 457 -33.29 17.87 31.48
CA ALA A 457 -33.35 17.26 32.79
C ALA A 457 -34.79 17.38 33.35
N HIS A 458 -35.57 16.29 33.31
CA HIS A 458 -36.76 16.15 34.14
C HIS A 458 -36.91 14.71 34.65
N ALA A 459 -36.62 14.54 35.94
CA ALA A 459 -36.97 13.34 36.68
C ALA A 459 -38.31 13.56 37.39
N HIS A 460 -39.31 12.73 37.09
CA HIS A 460 -40.44 12.47 37.98
C HIS A 460 -40.77 10.98 37.90
N GLY A 461 -40.57 10.26 39.00
CA GLY A 461 -40.95 8.86 39.10
C GLY A 461 -42.41 8.70 39.51
N HIS A 462 -43.02 7.57 39.14
CA HIS A 462 -44.17 7.04 39.86
C HIS A 462 -44.12 5.51 39.94
N ILE A 463 -44.40 5.02 41.15
CA ILE A 463 -44.59 3.60 41.48
C ILE A 463 -45.88 3.08 40.83
N GLY A 464 -45.86 1.87 40.28
CA GLY A 464 -47.07 1.18 39.80
C GLY A 464 -46.83 -0.29 39.45
N ARG A 465 -47.54 -1.20 40.12
CA ARG A 465 -47.42 -2.66 39.93
C ARG A 465 -48.23 -3.17 38.72
N HIS A 466 -47.97 -4.43 38.38
CA HIS A 466 -48.77 -5.43 37.63
C HIS A 466 -48.18 -5.81 36.27
N ALA A 467 -48.20 -7.06 35.77
CA ALA A 467 -48.24 -8.41 36.33
C ALA A 467 -48.44 -9.39 35.14
N ARG A 468 -47.48 -10.31 34.93
CA ARG A 468 -47.64 -11.65 34.29
C ARG A 468 -48.08 -11.79 32.82
N TYR A 469 -47.70 -12.97 32.30
CA TYR A 469 -47.94 -13.55 30.97
C TYR A 469 -47.19 -12.86 29.81
N GLY A 470 -46.46 -13.54 28.93
CA GLY A 470 -46.15 -14.97 28.84
C GLY A 470 -46.73 -15.62 27.58
N HIS A 471 -45.94 -15.61 26.51
CA HIS A 471 -45.75 -16.71 25.55
C HIS A 471 -44.52 -16.43 24.69
#